data_AF-A0A7Y5RPY5-F1
#
_entry.id   AF-A0A7Y5RPY5-F1
#
_cell.length_a   1.000
_cell.length_b   1.000
_cell.length_c   1.000
_cell.angle_alpha   90.00
_cell.angle_beta   90.00
_cell.angle_gamma   90.00
#
_symmetry.space_group_name_H-M   'P 1'
#
loop_
_entity.id
_entity.type
_entity.pdbx_description
1 polymer ?
#
loop_
_entity_poly.entity_id
_entity_poly.type
_entity_poly.pdbx_seq_one_letter_code
_entity_poly.pdbx_strand_id
1 'polypeptide(L)'
;MQRWIQQLERHRARISAKYPDEPLMMLMDIDGTFFDVRHAIRHLLELYDRTHGAAHFAPVMDLVENVNPTMPMETALAALLLYTNIPESERLIALSWFRKRCSTYEVLLKLHQPCEGVFEIVQAIASQPRTEVGFNSSRPEFLRGETLRALNSLAIDYGLQFRGDQLYMDSGSWVGNAPFVKVSGLKHFQNKGYRIFAALDSEPANLDAIWAADTHREIMTLSTEGVLSAYHDTVKLRAAHIDALARRQSLVTQ
;
A
#
# COMPACT_ATOMS: atom_id res chain seq x y z
N MET A 1 -21.15 3.19 9.18
CA MET A 1 -20.38 2.12 8.51
C MET A 1 -20.23 2.57 7.06
N GLN A 2 -18.99 2.82 6.64
CA GLN A 2 -18.71 3.72 5.52
C GLN A 2 -19.18 3.19 4.17
N ARG A 3 -19.52 4.11 3.26
CA ARG A 3 -20.00 3.77 1.92
C ARG A 3 -19.04 2.84 1.18
N TRP A 4 -17.72 3.01 1.30
CA TRP A 4 -16.75 2.18 0.58
C TRP A 4 -16.65 0.74 1.14
N ILE A 5 -16.57 0.54 2.47
CA ILE A 5 -16.57 -0.81 3.08
C ILE A 5 -17.88 -1.51 2.73
N GLN A 6 -19.02 -0.82 2.87
CA GLN A 6 -20.32 -1.38 2.51
C GLN A 6 -20.42 -1.68 1.02
N GLN A 7 -19.85 -0.85 0.15
CA GLN A 7 -19.79 -1.09 -1.30
C GLN A 7 -18.92 -2.31 -1.60
N LEU A 8 -17.75 -2.43 -0.96
CA LEU A 8 -16.84 -3.56 -1.11
C LEU A 8 -17.49 -4.86 -0.61
N GLU A 9 -18.13 -4.85 0.55
CA GLU A 9 -18.87 -5.99 1.11
C GLU A 9 -20.05 -6.40 0.22
N ARG A 10 -20.86 -5.44 -0.25
CA ARG A 10 -21.97 -5.71 -1.18
C ARG A 10 -21.48 -6.26 -2.50
N HIS A 11 -20.40 -5.69 -3.03
CA HIS A 11 -19.78 -6.14 -4.26
C HIS A 11 -19.22 -7.56 -4.10
N ARG A 12 -18.48 -7.84 -3.03
CA ARG A 12 -18.01 -9.19 -2.69
C ARG A 12 -19.16 -10.18 -2.57
N ALA A 13 -20.23 -9.81 -1.85
CA ALA A 13 -21.41 -10.66 -1.69
C ALA A 13 -22.09 -10.97 -3.05
N ARG A 14 -22.19 -9.97 -3.93
CA ARG A 14 -22.69 -10.15 -5.30
C ARG A 14 -21.82 -11.09 -6.12
N ILE A 15 -20.50 -10.94 -6.08
CA ILE A 15 -19.56 -11.83 -6.77
C ILE A 15 -19.62 -13.24 -6.18
N SER A 16 -19.66 -13.38 -4.85
CA SER A 16 -19.81 -14.68 -4.18
C SER A 16 -21.11 -15.39 -4.53
N ALA A 17 -22.21 -14.66 -4.74
CA ALA A 17 -23.48 -15.24 -5.15
C ALA A 17 -23.47 -15.70 -6.62
N LYS A 18 -22.73 -14.97 -7.47
CA LYS A 18 -22.55 -15.32 -8.88
C LYS A 18 -21.61 -16.52 -9.08
N TYR A 19 -20.58 -16.63 -8.24
CA TYR A 19 -19.57 -17.68 -8.29
C TYR A 19 -19.48 -18.39 -6.93
N PRO A 20 -20.49 -19.23 -6.58
CA PRO A 20 -20.63 -19.80 -5.25
C PRO A 20 -19.54 -20.81 -4.89
N ASP A 21 -18.81 -21.36 -5.86
CA ASP A 21 -17.80 -22.40 -5.63
C ASP A 21 -16.37 -21.91 -5.87
N GLU A 22 -16.19 -20.66 -6.30
CA GLU A 22 -14.87 -20.10 -6.58
C GLU A 22 -14.30 -19.35 -5.36
N PRO A 23 -13.02 -19.56 -5.01
CA PRO A 23 -12.38 -18.76 -3.98
C PRO A 23 -12.22 -17.31 -4.46
N LEU A 24 -12.59 -16.36 -3.62
CA LEU A 24 -12.49 -14.93 -3.90
C LEU A 24 -11.14 -14.40 -3.44
N MET A 25 -10.59 -13.44 -4.16
CA MET A 25 -9.36 -12.76 -3.75
C MET A 25 -9.43 -11.26 -3.99
N MET A 26 -8.95 -10.50 -2.99
CA MET A 26 -8.63 -9.09 -3.14
C MET A 26 -7.12 -8.97 -3.39
N LEU A 27 -6.73 -8.27 -4.45
CA LEU A 27 -5.34 -7.99 -4.73
C LEU A 27 -4.93 -6.68 -4.03
N MET A 28 -3.77 -6.68 -3.39
CA MET A 28 -3.20 -5.50 -2.73
C MET A 28 -1.76 -5.29 -3.18
N ASP A 29 -1.41 -4.05 -3.48
CA ASP A 29 0.00 -3.66 -3.56
C ASP A 29 0.65 -3.65 -2.17
N ILE A 30 1.99 -3.60 -2.16
CA ILE A 30 2.80 -3.53 -0.95
C ILE A 30 3.32 -2.11 -0.72
N ASP A 31 4.03 -1.54 -1.68
CA ASP A 31 4.72 -0.25 -1.50
C ASP A 31 3.74 0.92 -1.61
N GLY A 32 3.71 1.84 -0.65
CA GLY A 32 2.72 2.92 -0.62
C GLY A 32 1.28 2.45 -0.33
N THR A 33 1.08 1.15 -0.10
CA THR A 33 -0.23 0.57 0.26
C THR A 33 -0.19 -0.08 1.63
N PHE A 34 0.79 -0.95 1.84
CA PHE A 34 0.98 -1.69 3.07
C PHE A 34 1.99 -1.04 3.99
N PHE A 35 3.07 -0.50 3.42
CA PHE A 35 4.15 0.10 4.19
C PHE A 35 4.13 1.61 4.15
N ASP A 36 4.39 2.20 5.30
CA ASP A 36 4.67 3.62 5.43
C ASP A 36 6.02 3.95 4.79
N VAL A 37 5.98 4.75 3.72
CA VAL A 37 7.17 5.09 2.95
C VAL A 37 8.07 6.12 3.62
N ARG A 38 7.62 6.84 4.66
CA ARG A 38 8.33 7.99 5.24
C ARG A 38 9.71 7.62 5.76
N HIS A 39 9.84 6.46 6.40
CA HIS A 39 11.12 5.97 6.89
C HIS A 39 12.11 5.61 5.77
N ALA A 40 11.60 5.04 4.67
CA ALA A 40 12.41 4.75 3.49
C ALA A 40 12.83 6.04 2.77
N ILE A 41 11.95 7.04 2.69
CA ILE A 41 12.25 8.36 2.15
C ILE A 41 13.35 9.02 2.97
N ARG A 42 13.20 9.12 4.30
CA ARG A 42 14.23 9.68 5.19
C ARG A 42 15.59 9.03 4.94
N HIS A 43 15.62 7.70 4.93
CA HIS A 43 16.84 6.95 4.69
C HIS A 43 17.48 7.25 3.32
N LEU A 44 16.68 7.34 2.25
CA LEU A 44 17.16 7.67 0.91
C LEU A 44 17.77 9.07 0.85
N LEU A 45 17.13 10.07 1.46
CA LEU A 45 17.64 11.44 1.50
C LEU A 45 19.01 11.49 2.21
N GLU A 46 19.12 10.85 3.38
CA GLU A 46 20.38 10.78 4.12
C GLU A 46 21.45 10.00 3.34
N LEU A 47 21.06 8.92 2.67
CA LEU A 47 21.98 8.11 1.87
C LEU A 47 22.50 8.91 0.67
N TYR A 48 21.67 9.74 0.05
CA TYR A 48 22.11 10.63 -1.02
C TYR A 48 23.16 11.62 -0.52
N ASP A 49 22.87 12.33 0.58
CA ASP A 49 23.77 13.32 1.17
C ASP A 49 25.11 12.67 1.55
N ARG A 50 25.10 11.50 2.19
CA ARG A 50 26.32 10.72 2.49
C ARG A 50 27.09 10.31 1.23
N THR A 51 26.39 9.83 0.20
CA THR A 51 27.02 9.33 -1.03
C THR A 51 27.71 10.44 -1.83
N HIS A 52 27.14 11.65 -1.82
CA HIS A 52 27.64 12.78 -2.61
C HIS A 52 28.45 13.79 -1.78
N GLY A 53 28.67 13.52 -0.48
CA GLY A 53 29.38 14.44 0.41
C GLY A 53 28.66 15.78 0.56
N ALA A 54 27.33 15.76 0.57
CA ALA A 54 26.47 16.94 0.61
C ALA A 54 25.61 16.98 1.87
N ALA A 55 24.96 18.11 2.10
CA ALA A 55 23.96 18.30 3.16
C ALA A 55 22.68 18.94 2.57
N HIS A 56 22.30 18.52 1.37
CA HIS A 56 21.21 19.14 0.62
C HIS A 56 19.85 18.92 1.28
N PHE A 57 19.68 17.83 2.02
CA PHE A 57 18.37 17.41 2.50
C PHE A 57 18.15 17.66 3.99
N ALA A 58 19.17 18.10 4.73
CA ALA A 58 19.00 18.53 6.13
C ALA A 58 17.81 19.51 6.33
N PRO A 59 17.54 20.50 5.45
CA PRO A 59 16.41 21.41 5.61
C PRO A 59 15.02 20.79 5.42
N VAL A 60 14.92 19.63 4.76
CA VAL A 60 13.64 18.99 4.42
C VAL A 60 13.37 17.73 5.25
N MET A 61 14.26 17.36 6.16
CA MET A 61 14.11 16.15 7.00
C MET A 61 12.87 16.18 7.89
N ASP A 62 12.49 17.36 8.39
CA ASP A 62 11.28 17.52 9.20
C ASP A 62 10.01 17.49 8.35
N LEU A 63 10.11 17.81 7.05
CA LEU A 63 8.99 17.75 6.11
C LEU A 63 8.59 16.32 5.77
N VAL A 64 9.48 15.34 5.98
CA VAL A 64 9.21 13.91 5.73
C VAL A 64 8.03 13.42 6.58
N GLU A 65 7.86 13.95 7.79
CA GLU A 65 6.75 13.55 8.68
C GLU A 65 5.37 13.98 8.11
N ASN A 66 5.35 15.03 7.29
CA ASN A 66 4.15 15.57 6.63
C ASN A 66 3.87 14.91 5.26
N VAL A 67 4.76 14.04 4.78
CA VAL A 67 4.51 13.29 3.54
C VAL A 67 3.33 12.35 3.78
N ASN A 68 2.40 12.30 2.83
CA ASN A 68 1.34 11.31 2.86
C ASN A 68 1.97 9.90 2.84
N PRO A 69 1.77 9.06 3.87
CA PRO A 69 2.42 7.74 3.98
C PRO A 69 2.03 6.76 2.86
N THR A 70 0.93 7.04 2.14
CA THR A 70 0.48 6.23 1.00
C THR A 70 0.94 6.79 -0.35
N MET A 71 1.68 7.89 -0.36
CA MET A 71 2.18 8.49 -1.59
C MET A 71 3.29 7.59 -2.19
N PRO A 72 3.29 7.36 -3.51
CA PRO A 72 4.42 6.69 -4.15
C PRO A 72 5.74 7.38 -3.82
N MET A 73 6.75 6.59 -3.42
CA MET A 73 8.02 7.10 -2.89
C MET A 73 8.72 8.07 -3.85
N GLU A 74 8.72 7.78 -5.15
CA GLU A 74 9.32 8.65 -6.18
C GLU A 74 8.60 10.00 -6.25
N THR A 75 7.27 10.01 -6.16
CA THR A 75 6.45 11.23 -6.15
C THR A 75 6.74 12.08 -4.91
N ALA A 76 6.84 11.44 -3.74
CA ALA A 76 7.17 12.13 -2.50
C ALA A 76 8.58 12.75 -2.53
N LEU A 77 9.57 12.02 -3.06
CA LEU A 77 10.93 12.52 -3.23
C LEU A 77 10.99 13.71 -4.21
N ALA A 78 10.22 13.65 -5.31
CA ALA A 78 10.09 14.76 -6.25
C ALA A 78 9.48 16.01 -5.60
N ALA A 79 8.46 15.84 -4.77
CA ALA A 79 7.85 16.95 -4.04
C ALA A 79 8.83 17.57 -3.02
N LEU A 80 9.55 16.75 -2.25
CA LEU A 80 10.52 17.21 -1.26
C LEU A 80 11.69 17.97 -1.89
N LEU A 81 12.13 17.59 -3.08
CA LEU A 81 13.19 18.29 -3.82
C LEU A 81 12.84 19.74 -4.13
N LEU A 82 11.55 20.10 -4.25
CA LEU A 82 11.11 21.48 -4.47
C LEU A 82 11.36 22.40 -3.27
N TYR A 83 11.55 21.82 -2.08
CA TYR A 83 11.85 22.56 -0.85
C TYR A 83 13.35 22.64 -0.55
N THR A 84 14.19 22.17 -1.48
CA THR A 84 15.66 22.27 -1.37
C THR A 84 16.18 23.44 -2.20
N ASN A 85 17.39 23.90 -1.87
CA ASN A 85 18.11 24.89 -2.69
C ASN A 85 18.90 24.24 -3.85
N ILE A 86 18.63 22.97 -4.18
CA ILE A 86 19.31 22.25 -5.27
C ILE A 86 18.83 22.81 -6.61
N PRO A 87 19.73 23.17 -7.55
CA PRO A 87 19.36 23.60 -8.91
C PRO A 87 18.52 22.55 -9.66
N GLU A 88 17.65 22.98 -10.57
CA GLU A 88 16.75 22.07 -11.29
C GLU A 88 17.46 20.93 -12.03
N SER A 89 18.58 21.23 -12.70
CA SER A 89 19.41 20.25 -13.39
C SER A 89 19.93 19.16 -12.44
N GLU A 90 20.30 19.52 -11.22
CA GLU A 90 20.76 18.60 -10.19
C GLU A 90 19.61 17.84 -9.53
N ARG A 91 18.41 18.45 -9.39
CA ARG A 91 17.21 17.75 -8.92
C ARG A 91 16.83 16.59 -9.83
N LEU A 92 16.96 16.74 -11.14
CA LEU A 92 16.71 15.64 -12.11
C LEU A 92 17.72 14.49 -11.95
N ILE A 93 18.98 14.81 -11.67
CA ILE A 93 20.02 13.81 -11.39
C ILE A 93 19.70 13.08 -10.08
N ALA A 94 19.30 13.82 -9.03
CA ALA A 94 18.89 13.25 -7.76
C ALA A 94 17.68 12.31 -7.91
N LEU A 95 16.66 12.71 -8.67
CA LEU A 95 15.50 11.85 -8.98
C LEU A 95 15.89 10.56 -9.70
N SER A 96 16.76 10.65 -10.71
CA SER A 96 17.29 9.47 -11.40
C SER A 96 18.06 8.54 -10.45
N TRP A 97 18.81 9.12 -9.50
CA TRP A 97 19.53 8.36 -8.48
C TRP A 97 18.59 7.66 -7.51
N PHE A 98 17.52 8.34 -7.05
CA PHE A 98 16.51 7.79 -6.16
C PHE A 98 15.73 6.66 -6.80
N ARG A 99 15.26 6.85 -8.05
CA ARG A 99 14.51 5.85 -8.80
C ARG A 99 15.25 4.51 -8.92
N LYS A 100 16.57 4.55 -9.07
CA LYS A 100 17.41 3.33 -9.11
C LYS A 100 17.51 2.62 -7.74
N ARG A 101 17.09 3.27 -6.66
CA ARG A 101 17.29 2.82 -5.27
C ARG A 101 16.02 2.55 -4.49
N CYS A 102 14.86 3.12 -4.87
CA CYS A 102 13.57 2.89 -4.19
C CYS A 102 13.27 1.40 -3.95
N SER A 103 13.68 0.54 -4.89
CA SER A 103 13.45 -0.92 -4.82
C SER A 103 14.68 -1.73 -4.42
N THR A 104 15.72 -1.08 -3.88
CA THR A 104 16.91 -1.80 -3.38
C THR A 104 16.65 -2.42 -2.03
N TYR A 105 17.31 -3.55 -1.78
CA TYR A 105 17.18 -4.29 -0.51
C TYR A 105 17.38 -3.40 0.73
N GLU A 106 18.40 -2.54 0.73
CA GLU A 106 18.71 -1.63 1.84
C GLU A 106 17.52 -0.70 2.17
N VAL A 107 16.88 -0.14 1.15
CA VAL A 107 15.74 0.77 1.30
C VAL A 107 14.50 0.03 1.77
N LEU A 108 14.25 -1.17 1.25
CA LEU A 108 13.09 -1.97 1.65
C LEU A 108 13.17 -2.41 3.12
N LEU A 109 14.36 -2.63 3.67
CA LEU A 109 14.51 -2.92 5.11
C LEU A 109 14.10 -1.74 6.01
N LYS A 110 13.99 -0.52 5.46
CA LYS A 110 13.54 0.65 6.22
C LYS A 110 12.02 0.78 6.26
N LEU A 111 11.30 -0.02 5.49
CA LEU A 111 9.84 -0.16 5.56
C LEU A 111 9.50 -1.08 6.74
N HIS A 112 9.48 -0.50 7.94
CA HIS A 112 9.29 -1.22 9.20
C HIS A 112 8.00 -0.85 9.93
N GLN A 113 7.17 0.01 9.33
CA GLN A 113 5.85 0.34 9.86
C GLN A 113 4.79 0.13 8.78
N PRO A 114 3.68 -0.53 9.12
CA PRO A 114 2.53 -0.58 8.23
C PRO A 114 1.83 0.77 8.17
N CYS A 115 1.14 1.06 7.07
CA CYS A 115 0.17 2.14 7.05
C CYS A 115 -0.94 1.86 8.07
N GLU A 116 -1.30 2.85 8.88
CA GLU A 116 -2.36 2.71 9.89
C GLU A 116 -3.69 2.26 9.24
N GLY A 117 -4.35 1.28 9.83
CA GLY A 117 -5.61 0.71 9.34
C GLY A 117 -5.49 -0.41 8.29
N VAL A 118 -4.32 -0.62 7.69
CA VAL A 118 -4.19 -1.59 6.58
C VAL A 118 -4.43 -3.04 7.02
N PHE A 119 -3.94 -3.41 8.20
CA PHE A 119 -4.09 -4.78 8.71
C PHE A 119 -5.52 -5.09 9.17
N GLU A 120 -6.23 -4.10 9.70
CA GLU A 120 -7.64 -4.22 10.06
C GLU A 120 -8.50 -4.46 8.81
N ILE A 121 -8.16 -3.83 7.69
CA ILE A 121 -8.80 -4.10 6.40
C ILE A 121 -8.51 -5.52 5.94
N VAL A 122 -7.24 -5.94 5.98
CA VAL A 122 -6.86 -7.32 5.61
C VAL A 122 -7.61 -8.34 6.46
N GLN A 123 -7.66 -8.15 7.77
CA GLN A 123 -8.37 -9.04 8.70
C GLN A 123 -9.87 -9.07 8.41
N ALA A 124 -10.49 -7.92 8.16
CA ALA A 124 -11.91 -7.85 7.80
C ALA A 124 -12.23 -8.60 6.50
N ILE A 125 -11.35 -8.55 5.50
CA ILE A 125 -11.51 -9.27 4.23
C ILE A 125 -11.22 -10.77 4.38
N ALA A 126 -10.10 -11.14 5.01
CA ALA A 126 -9.68 -12.53 5.19
C ALA A 126 -10.61 -13.32 6.12
N SER A 127 -11.38 -12.65 6.99
CA SER A 127 -12.41 -13.30 7.81
C SER A 127 -13.69 -13.69 7.04
N GLN A 128 -13.84 -13.22 5.80
CA GLN A 128 -15.01 -13.55 4.99
C GLN A 128 -14.90 -14.98 4.42
N PRO A 129 -16.02 -15.73 4.29
CA PRO A 129 -15.99 -17.08 3.75
C PRO A 129 -15.33 -17.14 2.36
N ARG A 130 -14.39 -18.09 2.20
CA ARG A 130 -13.67 -18.36 0.93
C ARG A 130 -13.03 -17.12 0.31
N THR A 131 -12.57 -16.19 1.15
CA THR A 131 -11.97 -14.94 0.69
C THR A 131 -10.54 -14.85 1.18
N GLU A 132 -9.61 -14.59 0.27
CA GLU A 132 -8.20 -14.39 0.57
C GLU A 132 -7.73 -12.98 0.17
N VAL A 133 -6.62 -12.56 0.77
CA VAL A 133 -5.86 -11.39 0.32
C VAL A 133 -4.62 -11.90 -0.39
N GLY A 134 -4.44 -11.46 -1.64
CA GLY A 134 -3.24 -11.69 -2.43
C GLY A 134 -2.45 -10.40 -2.59
N PHE A 135 -1.13 -10.50 -2.55
CA PHE A 135 -0.23 -9.39 -2.82
C PHE A 135 0.23 -9.41 -4.27
N ASN A 136 0.17 -8.25 -4.94
CA ASN A 136 0.57 -8.07 -6.32
C ASN A 136 1.56 -6.91 -6.38
N SER A 137 2.85 -7.22 -6.26
CA SER A 137 3.92 -6.23 -6.07
C SER A 137 4.81 -6.11 -7.30
N SER A 138 5.24 -4.89 -7.60
CA SER A 138 6.25 -4.62 -8.64
C SER A 138 7.68 -4.86 -8.16
N ARG A 139 7.87 -5.31 -6.91
CA ARG A 139 9.18 -5.69 -6.39
C ARG A 139 9.73 -6.90 -7.17
N PRO A 140 11.05 -6.98 -7.37
CA PRO A 140 11.67 -8.15 -7.98
C PRO A 140 11.46 -9.45 -7.20
N GLU A 141 11.21 -10.55 -7.92
CA GLU A 141 11.00 -11.90 -7.39
C GLU A 141 12.12 -12.39 -6.46
N PHE A 142 13.38 -11.99 -6.72
CA PHE A 142 14.51 -12.36 -5.86
C PHE A 142 14.42 -11.79 -4.44
N LEU A 143 13.52 -10.82 -4.18
CA LEU A 143 13.25 -10.24 -2.85
C LEU A 143 12.05 -10.89 -2.15
N ARG A 144 11.52 -12.01 -2.68
CA ARG A 144 10.33 -12.68 -2.12
C ARG A 144 10.49 -13.08 -0.66
N GLY A 145 11.60 -13.72 -0.32
CA GLY A 145 11.83 -14.21 1.03
C GLY A 145 11.85 -13.07 2.05
N GLU A 146 12.55 -11.99 1.71
CA GLU A 146 12.72 -10.78 2.48
C GLU A 146 11.38 -10.04 2.63
N THR A 147 10.64 -9.91 1.54
CA THR A 147 9.33 -9.24 1.52
C THR A 147 8.32 -10.00 2.39
N LEU A 148 8.26 -11.33 2.30
CA LEU A 148 7.40 -12.14 3.15
C LEU A 148 7.81 -12.08 4.62
N ARG A 149 9.11 -12.08 4.93
CA ARG A 149 9.59 -11.92 6.31
C ARG A 149 9.15 -10.58 6.90
N ALA A 150 9.32 -9.49 6.16
CA ALA A 150 8.92 -8.16 6.59
C ALA A 150 7.40 -8.03 6.78
N LEU A 151 6.61 -8.52 5.81
CA LEU A 151 5.15 -8.55 5.93
C LEU A 151 4.71 -9.35 7.16
N ASN A 152 5.24 -10.55 7.35
CA ASN A 152 4.84 -11.43 8.45
C ASN A 152 5.33 -10.95 9.83
N SER A 153 6.49 -10.27 9.90
CA SER A 153 6.93 -9.69 11.18
C SER A 153 6.00 -8.58 11.67
N LEU A 154 5.36 -7.86 10.75
CA LEU A 154 4.41 -6.79 11.08
C LEU A 154 2.98 -7.33 11.27
N ALA A 155 2.65 -8.43 10.60
CA ALA A 155 1.34 -9.06 10.65
C ALA A 155 1.08 -9.87 11.94
N ILE A 156 2.15 -10.22 12.67
CA ILE A 156 2.07 -11.12 13.84
C ILE A 156 1.18 -10.56 14.95
N ASP A 157 1.25 -9.25 15.19
CA ASP A 157 0.44 -8.56 16.21
C ASP A 157 -1.05 -8.52 15.85
N TYR A 158 -1.37 -8.78 14.58
CA TYR A 158 -2.73 -8.86 14.04
C TYR A 158 -3.23 -10.31 13.87
N GLY A 159 -2.44 -11.30 14.29
CA GLY A 159 -2.76 -12.72 14.12
C GLY A 159 -2.78 -13.19 12.67
N LEU A 160 -2.09 -12.47 11.78
CA LEU A 160 -2.07 -12.73 10.35
C LEU A 160 -0.75 -13.40 9.93
N GLN A 161 -0.82 -14.30 8.95
CA GLN A 161 0.34 -14.92 8.33
C GLN A 161 0.12 -15.09 6.82
N PHE A 162 1.06 -14.58 6.04
CA PHE A 162 1.03 -14.60 4.59
C PHE A 162 1.99 -15.64 4.03
N ARG A 163 1.52 -16.34 3.00
CA ARG A 163 2.23 -17.42 2.33
C ARG A 163 2.77 -16.96 0.98
N GLY A 164 3.79 -17.65 0.49
CA GLY A 164 4.39 -17.33 -0.81
C GLY A 164 3.44 -17.49 -2.00
N ASP A 165 2.46 -18.40 -1.91
CA ASP A 165 1.47 -18.59 -2.97
C ASP A 165 0.46 -17.44 -3.07
N GLN A 166 0.33 -16.62 -2.03
CA GLN A 166 -0.47 -15.39 -1.98
C GLN A 166 0.30 -14.17 -2.49
N LEU A 167 1.57 -14.29 -2.87
CA LEU A 167 2.40 -13.17 -3.32
C LEU A 167 2.82 -13.35 -4.78
N TYR A 168 2.47 -12.39 -5.63
CA TYR A 168 3.00 -12.22 -6.98
C TYR A 168 4.00 -11.07 -7.00
N MET A 169 5.14 -11.27 -7.66
CA MET A 169 6.24 -10.31 -7.77
C MET A 169 6.78 -10.31 -9.20
N ASP A 170 7.50 -9.25 -9.56
CA ASP A 170 8.07 -9.11 -10.89
C ASP A 170 9.21 -10.11 -11.10
N SER A 171 9.04 -11.06 -12.03
CA SER A 171 10.05 -12.05 -12.41
C SER A 171 11.19 -11.47 -13.28
N GLY A 172 11.36 -10.14 -13.31
CA GLY A 172 12.33 -9.44 -14.14
C GLY A 172 11.80 -9.06 -15.52
N SER A 173 10.48 -8.89 -15.64
CA SER A 173 9.76 -8.77 -16.91
C SER A 173 9.87 -7.41 -17.60
N TRP A 174 10.47 -6.39 -16.96
CA TRP A 174 11.08 -5.18 -17.53
C TRP A 174 11.19 -4.16 -16.39
N VAL A 175 12.39 -3.67 -16.09
CA VAL A 175 12.59 -2.61 -15.08
C VAL A 175 11.78 -1.39 -15.49
N GLY A 176 10.71 -1.07 -14.75
CA GLY A 176 9.95 0.17 -14.90
C GLY A 176 8.56 0.06 -15.54
N ASN A 177 7.95 -1.12 -15.67
CA ASN A 177 6.55 -1.24 -16.12
C ASN A 177 5.64 -1.87 -15.05
N ALA A 178 5.44 -1.16 -13.93
CA ALA A 178 4.55 -1.59 -12.85
C ALA A 178 3.14 -1.98 -13.36
N PRO A 179 2.46 -1.21 -14.23
CA PRO A 179 1.14 -1.60 -14.75
C PRO A 179 1.11 -2.97 -15.42
N PHE A 180 2.15 -3.33 -16.18
CA PHE A 180 2.26 -4.65 -16.79
C PHE A 180 2.41 -5.77 -15.75
N VAL A 181 3.20 -5.54 -14.70
CA VAL A 181 3.36 -6.49 -13.59
C VAL A 181 2.01 -6.71 -12.90
N LYS A 182 1.23 -5.65 -12.68
CA LYS A 182 -0.09 -5.74 -12.04
C LYS A 182 -1.07 -6.59 -12.84
N VAL A 183 -1.13 -6.38 -14.16
CA VAL A 183 -1.94 -7.22 -15.05
C VAL A 183 -1.44 -8.67 -15.06
N SER A 184 -0.13 -8.89 -15.00
CA SER A 184 0.45 -10.23 -14.94
C SER A 184 0.09 -10.96 -13.64
N GLY A 185 0.12 -10.25 -12.51
CA GLY A 185 -0.31 -10.78 -11.22
C GLY A 185 -1.80 -11.08 -11.16
N LEU A 186 -2.64 -10.22 -11.74
CA LEU A 186 -4.07 -10.48 -11.92
C LEU A 186 -4.29 -11.82 -12.65
N LYS A 187 -3.66 -12.00 -13.81
CA LYS A 187 -3.77 -13.22 -14.62
C LYS A 187 -3.22 -14.44 -13.88
N HIS A 188 -2.12 -14.29 -13.15
CA HIS A 188 -1.52 -15.37 -12.36
C HIS A 188 -2.50 -15.92 -11.33
N PHE A 189 -3.16 -15.06 -10.55
CA PHE A 189 -4.12 -15.51 -9.55
C PHE A 189 -5.42 -16.04 -10.17
N GLN A 190 -5.88 -15.45 -11.28
CA GLN A 190 -7.01 -16.00 -12.05
C GLN A 190 -6.72 -17.42 -12.56
N ASN A 191 -5.51 -17.66 -13.08
CA ASN A 191 -5.07 -18.98 -13.54
C ASN A 191 -4.93 -20.01 -12.40
N LYS A 192 -4.77 -19.55 -11.15
CA LYS A 192 -4.81 -20.40 -9.95
C LYS A 192 -6.24 -20.70 -9.48
N GLY A 193 -7.26 -20.19 -10.15
CA GLY A 193 -8.67 -20.43 -9.84
C GLY A 193 -9.30 -19.38 -8.91
N TYR A 194 -8.61 -18.28 -8.61
CA TYR A 194 -9.20 -17.20 -7.81
C TYR A 194 -10.07 -16.29 -8.67
N ARG A 195 -11.25 -15.97 -8.15
CA ARG A 195 -12.06 -14.86 -8.66
C ARG A 195 -11.61 -13.57 -7.99
N ILE A 196 -10.89 -12.74 -8.74
CA ILE A 196 -10.49 -11.42 -8.25
C ILE A 196 -11.71 -10.52 -8.22
N PHE A 197 -12.05 -9.97 -7.05
CA PHE A 197 -13.22 -9.09 -6.89
C PHE A 197 -12.85 -7.64 -6.61
N ALA A 198 -11.62 -7.38 -6.13
CA ALA A 198 -11.14 -6.04 -5.85
C ALA A 198 -9.61 -5.95 -5.99
N ALA A 199 -9.13 -4.75 -6.27
CA ALA A 199 -7.70 -4.41 -6.31
C ALA A 199 -7.46 -3.08 -5.56
N LEU A 200 -6.48 -3.06 -4.67
CA LEU A 200 -6.02 -1.89 -3.92
C LEU A 200 -4.58 -1.56 -4.29
N ASP A 201 -4.35 -0.33 -4.72
CA ASP A 201 -3.02 0.15 -5.10
C ASP A 201 -2.94 1.67 -4.85
N SER A 202 -1.74 2.18 -4.59
CA SER A 202 -1.50 3.61 -4.43
C SER A 202 -1.33 4.35 -5.76
N GLU A 203 -0.98 3.64 -6.83
CA GLU A 203 -0.69 4.23 -8.13
C GLU A 203 -1.91 4.11 -9.08
N PRO A 204 -2.51 5.23 -9.53
CA PRO A 204 -3.64 5.22 -10.45
C PRO A 204 -3.38 4.42 -11.73
N ALA A 205 -2.18 4.52 -12.31
CA ALA A 205 -1.84 3.81 -13.54
C ALA A 205 -1.91 2.28 -13.39
N ASN A 206 -1.63 1.75 -12.19
CA ASN A 206 -1.76 0.33 -11.88
C ASN A 206 -3.24 -0.09 -11.85
N LEU A 207 -4.10 0.71 -11.21
CA LEU A 207 -5.54 0.46 -11.13
C LEU A 207 -6.20 0.56 -12.50
N ASP A 208 -5.82 1.55 -13.31
CA ASP A 208 -6.33 1.71 -14.68
C ASP A 208 -5.97 0.50 -15.56
N ALA A 209 -4.76 -0.04 -15.41
CA ALA A 209 -4.35 -1.24 -16.14
C ALA A 209 -5.12 -2.49 -15.70
N ILE A 210 -5.36 -2.67 -14.41
CA ILE A 210 -6.22 -3.75 -13.89
C ILE A 210 -7.65 -3.60 -14.43
N TRP A 211 -8.20 -2.38 -14.37
CA TRP A 211 -9.54 -2.08 -14.87
C TRP A 211 -9.66 -2.35 -16.37
N ALA A 212 -8.65 -2.00 -17.17
CA ALA A 212 -8.62 -2.26 -18.61
C ALA A 212 -8.51 -3.76 -18.92
N ALA A 213 -7.81 -4.53 -18.09
CA ALA A 213 -7.67 -5.98 -18.24
C ALA A 213 -8.91 -6.78 -17.79
N ASP A 214 -9.78 -6.17 -16.97
CA ASP A 214 -11.01 -6.79 -16.49
C ASP A 214 -12.13 -6.77 -17.56
N THR A 215 -12.17 -7.83 -18.35
CA THR A 215 -13.16 -8.01 -19.43
C THR A 215 -14.60 -8.10 -18.94
N HIS A 216 -14.82 -8.50 -17.68
CA HIS A 216 -16.16 -8.72 -17.13
C HIS A 216 -16.65 -7.57 -16.25
N ARG A 217 -15.82 -6.57 -15.98
CA ARG A 217 -16.13 -5.42 -15.10
C ARG A 217 -16.56 -5.87 -13.71
N GLU A 218 -15.87 -6.86 -13.17
CA GLU A 218 -16.12 -7.47 -11.87
C GLU A 218 -15.13 -7.06 -10.78
N ILE A 219 -14.03 -6.39 -11.14
CA ILE A 219 -12.99 -5.96 -10.21
C ILE A 219 -13.27 -4.53 -9.79
N MET A 220 -13.50 -4.34 -8.49
CA MET A 220 -13.56 -3.00 -7.89
C MET A 220 -12.14 -2.48 -7.65
N THR A 221 -11.75 -1.43 -8.36
CA THR A 221 -10.47 -0.74 -8.13
C THR A 221 -10.62 0.27 -7.01
N LEU A 222 -9.67 0.26 -6.07
CA LEU A 222 -9.66 1.08 -4.87
C LEU A 222 -8.30 1.78 -4.77
N SER A 223 -8.29 3.08 -4.54
CA SER A 223 -7.05 3.78 -4.21
C SER A 223 -6.73 3.64 -2.72
N THR A 224 -5.46 3.39 -2.39
CA THR A 224 -5.01 3.29 -1.00
C THR A 224 -5.37 4.53 -0.20
N GLU A 225 -5.08 5.72 -0.74
CA GLU A 225 -5.40 6.99 -0.08
C GLU A 225 -6.89 7.12 0.25
N GLY A 226 -7.76 6.79 -0.72
CA GLY A 226 -9.21 6.88 -0.53
C GLY A 226 -9.72 5.92 0.55
N VAL A 227 -9.13 4.73 0.63
CA VAL A 227 -9.49 3.70 1.60
C VAL A 227 -9.00 4.04 3.01
N LEU A 228 -7.72 4.40 3.17
CA LEU A 228 -7.11 4.64 4.48
C LEU A 228 -7.52 6.00 5.08
N SER A 229 -7.65 7.05 4.27
CA SER A 229 -8.16 8.35 4.73
C SER A 229 -9.55 8.19 5.35
N ALA A 230 -10.43 7.48 4.64
CA ALA A 230 -11.79 7.24 5.09
C ALA A 230 -11.83 6.33 6.35
N TYR A 231 -10.88 5.39 6.49
CA TYR A 231 -10.70 4.61 7.71
C TYR A 231 -10.34 5.49 8.92
N HIS A 232 -9.35 6.38 8.80
CA HIS A 232 -8.92 7.27 9.88
C HIS A 232 -10.02 8.22 10.36
N ASP A 233 -10.77 8.81 9.44
CA ASP A 233 -11.92 9.66 9.79
C ASP A 233 -12.92 8.90 10.68
N THR A 234 -13.09 7.59 10.44
CA THR A 234 -13.99 6.75 11.25
C THR A 234 -13.44 6.50 12.65
N VAL A 235 -12.16 6.15 12.77
CA VAL A 235 -11.53 5.89 14.07
C VAL A 235 -11.56 7.16 14.92
N LYS A 236 -11.21 8.30 14.34
CA LYS A 236 -11.25 9.62 15.02
C LYS A 236 -12.67 9.98 15.46
N LEU A 237 -13.68 9.79 14.61
CA LEU A 237 -15.08 10.05 14.96
C LEU A 237 -15.59 9.12 16.08
N ARG A 238 -15.19 7.84 16.08
CA ARG A 238 -15.54 6.90 17.15
C ARG A 238 -14.88 7.25 18.48
N ALA A 239 -13.59 7.58 18.46
CA ALA A 239 -12.86 8.02 19.66
C ALA A 239 -13.50 9.29 20.25
N ALA A 240 -13.78 10.30 19.42
CA ALA A 240 -14.46 11.52 19.85
C ALA A 240 -15.87 11.26 20.42
N HIS A 241 -16.60 10.29 19.86
CA HIS A 241 -17.92 9.91 20.36
C HIS A 241 -17.84 9.19 21.72
N ILE A 242 -16.88 8.28 21.90
CA ILE A 242 -16.64 7.59 23.17
C ILE A 242 -16.23 8.60 24.25
N ASP A 243 -15.33 9.54 23.94
CA ASP A 243 -14.93 10.62 24.85
C ASP A 243 -16.11 11.52 25.22
N ALA A 244 -16.98 11.85 24.26
CA ALA A 244 -18.18 12.64 24.51
C ALA A 244 -19.19 11.91 25.42
N LEU A 245 -19.34 10.59 25.26
CA LEU A 245 -20.18 9.75 26.13
C LEU A 245 -19.60 9.66 27.54
N ALA A 246 -18.28 9.47 27.67
CA ALA A 246 -17.58 9.45 28.95
C ALA A 246 -17.73 10.78 29.71
N ARG A 247 -17.58 11.93 29.02
CA ARG A 247 -17.77 13.27 29.62
C ARG A 247 -19.22 13.54 30.05
N ARG A 248 -20.20 13.01 29.32
CA ARG A 248 -21.62 13.13 29.71
C ARG A 248 -21.94 12.28 30.94
N GLN A 249 -21.37 11.09 31.08
CA GLN A 249 -21.55 10.26 32.27
C GLN A 249 -20.91 10.88 33.52
N SER A 250 -19.74 11.53 33.39
CA SER A 250 -19.11 12.25 34.51
C SER A 250 -19.90 13.49 34.99
N LEU A 251 -20.70 14.12 34.12
CA LEU A 251 -21.52 15.30 34.46
C LEU A 251 -22.88 14.94 35.08
N VAL A 252 -23.35 13.70 34.92
CA VAL A 252 -24.60 13.20 35.53
C VAL A 252 -24.36 12.62 36.93
N THR A 253 -23.08 12.46 37.32
CA THR A 253 -22.68 11.89 38.62
C THR A 253 -22.17 12.97 39.60
N GLN A 254 -22.37 14.25 39.28
CA GLN A 254 -22.14 15.41 40.17
C GLN A 254 -23.48 16.08 40.49
#